data_AF-A0A3B8QZC4-F1
#
_entry.id   AF-A0A3B8QZC4-F1
#
_cell.length_a   1.000
_cell.length_b   1.000
_cell.length_c   1.000
_cell.angle_alpha   90.00
_cell.angle_beta   90.00
_cell.angle_gamma   90.00
#
_symmetry.space_group_name_H-M   'P 1'
#
loop_
_entity.id
_entity.type
_entity.pdbx_description
1 polymer ?
#
loop_
_entity_poly.entity_id
_entity_poly.type
_entity_poly.pdbx_seq_one_letter_code
_entity_poly.pdbx_strand_id
1 'polypeptide(L)'
;MRNLKEKGLIPHYFVILHYLKGDMVTFKHISIVILLLAGCILPLPGNSIRANTKAASNDFIVVIDAGHGDHDAGALGQFTNEKSINLGVARKLGKMLSARKGFKVVYTRTSDRFVTLQGRCDIANKAGGDLFVSIHTNSLDKKSPKRTTIKGASVYTLGLKRSDENLAVAMRENSVMKLENDYSTTYAGFDPTSSESYIIFELSQNKHMEQSISAAHKVQRELVKAGRADRGVRQANFWVLFKTAMPSMLVELDFISNPTVEKYLASEKGQTELAAAICRGICAYRGNTGATDTDSFEDLGTLSYDDEEENAEPKIEKAQKTPATPTRKTPAKKESAATSKSPVYKIQFLVSDRKLPANSKKFKGLSPVEYYQENGTYKYTFGRYNSQTEAAPDLRTVKKLFKDAFVITTDGKNRIKQQ
;
A
#
# COMPACT_ATOMS: atom_id res chain seq x y z
N MET A 1 56.79 38.36 -10.47
CA MET A 1 57.07 36.92 -10.67
C MET A 1 56.25 36.15 -9.65
N ARG A 2 55.15 35.55 -10.10
CA ARG A 2 54.96 34.10 -10.21
C ARG A 2 54.96 33.35 -8.86
N ASN A 3 53.76 32.86 -8.55
CA ASN A 3 53.41 31.48 -8.19
C ASN A 3 52.89 31.18 -6.77
N LEU A 4 51.64 30.67 -6.79
CA LEU A 4 51.06 29.54 -6.03
C LEU A 4 50.64 29.83 -4.59
N LYS A 5 49.32 29.82 -4.34
CA LYS A 5 48.53 28.69 -3.78
C LYS A 5 48.28 28.98 -2.29
N GLU A 6 47.15 28.72 -1.66
CA GLU A 6 45.91 28.02 -1.96
C GLU A 6 45.02 28.26 -0.71
N LYS A 7 43.70 28.02 -0.83
CA LYS A 7 42.72 27.75 0.27
C LYS A 7 42.11 28.95 1.01
N GLY A 8 41.06 29.49 0.38
CA GLY A 8 39.91 30.04 1.11
C GLY A 8 38.89 28.93 1.44
N LEU A 9 38.43 28.91 2.69
CA LEU A 9 37.03 28.81 3.16
C LEU A 9 37.02 28.27 4.61
N ILE A 10 36.87 29.17 5.58
CA ILE A 10 36.23 28.87 6.88
C ILE A 10 35.25 30.03 7.14
N PRO A 11 33.96 29.78 7.41
CA PRO A 11 32.94 30.81 7.46
C PRO A 11 32.98 31.58 8.80
N HIS A 12 33.10 32.90 8.71
CA HIS A 12 32.87 33.84 9.81
C HIS A 12 31.35 33.98 10.06
N TYR A 13 30.87 33.44 11.16
CA TYR A 13 29.69 33.96 11.86
C TYR A 13 30.20 34.82 13.01
N PHE A 14 30.04 36.14 12.93
CA PHE A 14 29.85 37.07 14.08
C PHE A 14 29.88 38.51 13.56
N VAL A 15 28.72 39.03 13.15
CA VAL A 15 28.47 40.48 13.08
C VAL A 15 27.03 40.71 13.55
N ILE A 16 26.86 41.05 14.82
CA ILE A 16 25.62 41.65 15.33
C ILE A 16 26.01 42.91 16.12
N LEU A 17 25.74 44.03 15.45
CA LEU A 17 25.18 45.29 15.93
C LEU A 17 25.85 45.99 17.13
N HIS A 18 26.68 46.97 16.78
CA HIS A 18 26.96 48.16 17.58
C HIS A 18 25.98 49.26 17.12
N TYR A 19 24.95 49.58 17.90
CA TYR A 19 24.27 50.88 17.86
C TYR A 19 23.41 51.04 19.12
N LEU A 20 23.85 51.93 20.01
CA LEU A 20 23.05 52.94 20.72
C LEU A 20 23.89 53.52 21.87
N LYS A 21 24.44 54.71 21.61
CA LYS A 21 24.87 55.67 22.64
C LYS A 21 23.62 56.39 23.15
N GLY A 22 23.52 56.57 24.46
CA GLY A 22 22.62 57.54 25.08
C GLY A 22 21.71 56.94 26.14
N ASP A 23 22.22 56.84 27.37
CA ASP A 23 21.64 57.51 28.55
C ASP A 23 21.89 56.75 29.86
N MET A 24 22.39 57.52 30.83
CA MET A 24 22.75 57.15 32.18
C MET A 24 21.62 56.45 32.94
N VAL A 25 21.83 55.19 33.34
CA VAL A 25 21.16 54.59 34.51
C VAL A 25 22.18 53.81 35.36
N THR A 26 22.74 54.53 36.34
CA THR A 26 23.23 54.10 37.66
C THR A 26 23.69 52.64 37.90
N PHE A 27 25.00 52.52 38.11
CA PHE A 27 25.84 51.33 38.39
C PHE A 27 25.59 50.54 39.69
N LYS A 28 24.39 50.55 40.28
CA LYS A 28 24.17 49.95 41.63
C LYS A 28 23.42 48.62 41.69
N HIS A 29 22.99 48.06 40.56
CA HIS A 29 22.17 46.83 40.54
C HIS A 29 22.81 45.62 39.85
N ILE A 30 24.02 45.75 39.28
CA ILE A 30 24.69 44.65 38.55
C ILE A 30 25.47 43.69 39.47
N SER A 31 25.73 44.08 40.72
CA SER A 31 26.46 43.21 41.67
C SER A 31 25.61 42.12 42.33
N ILE A 32 24.27 42.16 42.21
CA ILE A 32 23.39 41.18 42.85
C ILE A 32 23.04 40.00 41.92
N VAL A 33 23.18 40.16 40.60
CA VAL A 33 22.81 39.10 39.63
C VAL A 33 23.96 38.10 39.38
N ILE A 34 25.22 38.49 39.61
CA ILE A 34 26.38 37.59 39.42
C ILE A 34 26.62 36.67 40.64
N LEU A 35 26.09 37.02 41.82
CA LEU A 35 26.24 36.22 43.04
C LEU A 35 25.18 35.11 43.20
N LEU A 36 24.18 35.03 42.32
CA LEU A 36 23.19 33.94 42.29
C LEU A 36 23.54 32.80 41.31
N LEU A 37 24.66 32.89 40.58
CA LEU A 37 25.09 31.86 39.63
C LEU A 37 26.36 31.08 40.05
N ALA A 38 26.92 31.37 41.23
CA ALA A 38 28.21 30.79 41.67
C ALA A 38 28.15 29.94 42.96
N GLY A 39 26.96 29.60 43.46
CA GLY A 39 26.81 28.86 44.72
C GLY A 39 26.03 27.58 44.54
N CYS A 40 26.75 26.46 44.33
CA CYS A 40 26.44 25.07 44.71
C CYS A 40 27.00 24.06 43.69
N ILE A 41 28.33 23.98 43.58
CA ILE A 41 29.00 22.76 43.13
C ILE A 41 29.69 22.19 44.37
N LEU A 42 29.02 21.25 45.05
CA LEU A 42 29.66 20.36 46.02
C LEU A 42 29.90 19.01 45.32
N PRO A 43 31.11 18.42 45.41
CA PRO A 43 31.35 17.10 44.86
C PRO A 43 30.79 16.06 45.84
N LEU A 44 29.66 15.45 45.52
CA LEU A 44 29.22 14.25 46.23
C LEU A 44 30.04 13.04 45.75
N PRO A 45 30.49 12.17 46.67
CA PRO A 45 31.29 11.00 46.32
C PRO A 45 30.44 10.00 45.53
N GLY A 46 31.06 9.39 44.54
CA GLY A 46 30.41 8.59 43.52
C GLY A 46 29.58 7.44 44.09
N ASN A 47 28.33 7.41 43.66
CA ASN A 47 27.74 6.17 43.19
C ASN A 47 27.51 6.34 41.70
N SER A 48 28.40 5.73 40.91
CA SER A 48 28.13 5.45 39.51
C SER A 48 26.93 4.51 39.46
N ILE A 49 25.72 5.07 39.47
CA ILE A 49 24.55 4.36 38.99
C ILE A 49 24.85 4.17 37.50
N ARG A 50 25.48 3.05 37.16
CA ARG A 50 25.31 2.43 35.86
C ARG A 50 23.81 2.20 35.77
N ALA A 51 23.10 3.18 35.20
CA ALA A 51 21.80 2.95 34.64
C ALA A 51 22.05 1.88 33.57
N ASN A 52 21.89 0.63 33.97
CA ASN A 52 21.72 -0.48 33.04
C ASN A 52 20.31 -0.32 32.48
N THR A 53 20.09 0.78 31.75
CA THR A 53 19.02 0.86 30.79
C THR A 53 19.42 -0.09 29.67
N LYS A 54 19.19 -1.39 29.89
CA LYS A 54 18.56 -2.17 28.83
C LYS A 54 17.28 -1.40 28.51
N ALA A 55 17.39 -0.41 27.60
CA ALA A 55 16.24 -0.03 26.82
C ALA A 55 15.66 -1.37 26.36
N ALA A 56 14.40 -1.63 26.71
CA ALA A 56 13.67 -2.69 26.07
C ALA A 56 13.78 -2.36 24.58
N SER A 57 14.68 -3.05 23.88
CA SER A 57 14.87 -2.82 22.46
C SER A 57 13.58 -3.31 21.86
N ASN A 58 12.69 -2.38 21.50
CA ASN A 58 11.50 -2.75 20.74
C ASN A 58 11.99 -3.53 19.53
N ASP A 59 11.49 -4.76 19.39
CA ASP A 59 11.81 -5.59 18.25
C ASP A 59 11.41 -4.83 16.99
N PHE A 60 12.28 -4.88 15.98
CA PHE A 60 12.02 -4.33 14.67
C PHE A 60 11.01 -5.24 13.96
N ILE A 61 9.79 -4.74 13.77
CA ILE A 61 8.65 -5.50 13.26
C ILE A 61 8.69 -5.50 11.73
N VAL A 62 9.00 -6.65 11.14
CA VAL A 62 8.93 -6.86 9.69
C VAL A 62 7.61 -7.53 9.36
N VAL A 63 6.77 -6.83 8.60
CA VAL A 63 5.55 -7.40 8.04
C VAL A 63 5.88 -8.01 6.68
N ILE A 64 5.75 -9.34 6.58
CA ILE A 64 6.02 -10.10 5.37
C ILE A 64 4.70 -10.44 4.69
N ASP A 65 4.54 -9.94 3.49
CA ASP A 65 3.38 -10.18 2.66
C ASP A 65 3.72 -11.15 1.52
N ALA A 66 3.08 -12.32 1.52
CA ALA A 66 3.17 -13.25 0.39
C ALA A 66 2.08 -12.91 -0.62
N GLY A 67 2.43 -12.31 -1.76
CA GLY A 67 1.49 -11.89 -2.81
C GLY A 67 0.52 -13.01 -3.23
N HIS A 68 -0.69 -12.62 -3.66
CA HIS A 68 -1.76 -13.54 -4.11
C HIS A 68 -2.22 -14.54 -3.04
N GLY A 69 -2.94 -15.61 -3.42
CA GLY A 69 -3.41 -16.69 -2.52
C GLY A 69 -4.77 -17.27 -2.91
N ASP A 70 -5.00 -18.55 -2.61
CA ASP A 70 -6.24 -19.29 -2.90
C ASP A 70 -6.67 -19.15 -4.37
N HIS A 71 -7.81 -18.55 -4.67
CA HIS A 71 -8.35 -18.41 -6.04
C HIS A 71 -7.57 -17.42 -6.90
N ASP A 72 -6.73 -16.57 -6.29
CA ASP A 72 -5.76 -15.75 -6.97
C ASP A 72 -4.42 -16.47 -7.05
N ALA A 73 -4.13 -17.10 -8.20
CA ALA A 73 -2.87 -17.80 -8.42
C ALA A 73 -1.69 -16.86 -8.74
N GLY A 74 -1.96 -15.59 -8.99
CA GLY A 74 -1.00 -14.67 -9.62
C GLY A 74 -0.59 -15.14 -11.02
N ALA A 75 0.63 -14.80 -11.43
CA ALA A 75 1.19 -15.24 -12.69
C ALA A 75 1.39 -16.77 -12.74
N LEU A 76 1.08 -17.34 -13.91
CA LEU A 76 1.27 -18.76 -14.20
C LEU A 76 2.55 -18.98 -15.01
N GLY A 77 3.37 -19.92 -14.53
CA GLY A 77 4.48 -20.52 -15.26
C GLY A 77 4.03 -21.69 -16.13
N GLN A 78 4.98 -22.50 -16.58
CA GLN A 78 4.71 -23.76 -17.28
C GLN A 78 4.23 -24.87 -16.34
N PHE A 79 4.69 -24.90 -15.08
CA PHE A 79 4.39 -25.96 -14.12
C PHE A 79 4.23 -25.46 -12.68
N THR A 80 4.53 -24.19 -12.38
CA THR A 80 4.26 -23.58 -11.07
C THR A 80 3.45 -22.29 -11.20
N ASN A 81 3.06 -21.73 -10.06
CA ASN A 81 2.36 -20.46 -9.98
C ASN A 81 3.04 -19.52 -8.97
N GLU A 82 2.75 -18.24 -9.13
CA GLU A 82 3.32 -17.17 -8.32
C GLU A 82 2.96 -17.31 -6.83
N LYS A 83 1.70 -17.57 -6.49
CA LYS A 83 1.26 -17.64 -5.08
C LYS A 83 2.05 -18.67 -4.25
N SER A 84 2.44 -19.78 -4.86
CA SER A 84 3.21 -20.86 -4.21
C SER A 84 4.67 -20.46 -4.01
N ILE A 85 5.30 -19.84 -5.02
CA ILE A 85 6.67 -19.32 -4.91
C ILE A 85 6.72 -18.24 -3.82
N ASN A 86 5.80 -17.28 -3.87
CA ASN A 86 5.74 -16.17 -2.93
C ASN A 86 5.59 -16.66 -1.49
N LEU A 87 4.69 -17.63 -1.24
CA LEU A 87 4.50 -18.20 0.09
C LEU A 87 5.75 -18.96 0.59
N GLY A 88 6.38 -19.74 -0.28
CA GLY A 88 7.59 -20.49 0.05
C GLY A 88 8.76 -19.59 0.46
N VAL A 89 9.03 -18.54 -0.31
CA VAL A 89 10.05 -17.53 0.03
C VAL A 89 9.68 -16.77 1.29
N ALA A 90 8.42 -16.34 1.45
CA ALA A 90 7.95 -15.61 2.63
C ALA A 90 8.18 -16.38 3.93
N ARG A 91 7.79 -17.67 3.97
CA ARG A 91 7.96 -18.52 5.15
C ARG A 91 9.43 -18.73 5.51
N LYS A 92 10.29 -18.93 4.50
CA LYS A 92 11.74 -19.05 4.71
C LYS A 92 12.34 -17.75 5.24
N LEU A 93 11.96 -16.62 4.63
CA LEU A 93 12.41 -15.29 5.07
C LEU A 93 12.03 -15.03 6.53
N GLY A 94 10.77 -15.27 6.89
CA GLY A 94 10.33 -15.02 8.25
C GLY A 94 10.95 -15.99 9.26
N LYS A 95 11.19 -17.27 8.91
CA LYS A 95 12.00 -18.17 9.76
C LYS A 95 13.40 -17.61 10.02
N MET A 96 14.08 -17.11 8.98
CA MET A 96 15.43 -16.53 9.10
C MET A 96 15.45 -15.23 9.91
N LEU A 97 14.41 -14.40 9.82
CA LEU A 97 14.31 -13.15 10.58
C LEU A 97 13.95 -13.42 12.05
N SER A 98 12.97 -14.29 12.32
CA SER A 98 12.55 -14.64 13.69
C SER A 98 13.66 -15.29 14.51
N ALA A 99 14.62 -15.98 13.86
CA ALA A 99 15.79 -16.55 14.54
C ALA A 99 16.80 -15.48 15.01
N ARG A 100 16.67 -14.23 14.57
CA ARG A 100 17.61 -13.14 14.87
C ARG A 100 17.06 -12.26 15.99
N LYS A 101 17.90 -11.98 16.99
CA LYS A 101 17.53 -11.09 18.10
C LYS A 101 17.11 -9.70 17.60
N GLY A 102 16.07 -9.18 18.22
CA GLY A 102 15.54 -7.86 17.94
C GLY A 102 14.65 -7.79 16.70
N PHE A 103 14.31 -8.91 16.05
CA PHE A 103 13.33 -8.92 14.97
C PHE A 103 12.04 -9.59 15.44
N LYS A 104 10.91 -9.02 15.03
CA LYS A 104 9.59 -9.64 15.14
C LYS A 104 9.01 -9.76 13.74
N VAL A 105 8.44 -10.90 13.40
CA VAL A 105 7.84 -11.14 12.09
C VAL A 105 6.32 -11.20 12.23
N VAL A 106 5.62 -10.51 11.34
CA VAL A 106 4.17 -10.62 11.16
C VAL A 106 3.90 -11.00 9.71
N TYR A 107 3.10 -12.03 9.47
CA TYR A 107 2.72 -12.43 8.12
C TYR A 107 1.34 -11.89 7.76
N THR A 108 1.12 -11.53 6.50
CA THR A 108 -0.25 -11.32 6.00
C THR A 108 -0.98 -12.66 5.80
N ARG A 109 -0.25 -13.72 5.44
CA ARG A 109 -0.71 -15.11 5.39
C ARG A 109 0.46 -16.09 5.57
N THR A 110 0.18 -17.25 6.19
CA THR A 110 1.12 -18.38 6.35
C THR A 110 0.69 -19.63 5.58
N SER A 111 -0.54 -19.63 5.07
CA SER A 111 -1.17 -20.70 4.29
C SER A 111 -1.64 -20.21 2.91
N ASP A 112 -2.17 -21.11 2.09
CA ASP A 112 -2.76 -20.78 0.79
C ASP A 112 -4.18 -20.23 0.95
N ARG A 113 -4.29 -19.01 1.49
CA ARG A 113 -5.54 -18.28 1.65
C ARG A 113 -5.49 -16.94 0.93
N PHE A 114 -6.65 -16.49 0.43
CA PHE A 114 -6.78 -15.17 -0.16
C PHE A 114 -6.80 -14.09 0.93
N VAL A 115 -5.99 -13.05 0.74
CA VAL A 115 -6.03 -11.82 1.55
C VAL A 115 -6.14 -10.64 0.59
N THR A 116 -7.17 -9.82 0.77
CA THR A 116 -7.41 -8.63 -0.05
C THR A 116 -6.24 -7.65 0.04
N LEU A 117 -6.06 -6.78 -0.97
CA LEU A 117 -4.97 -5.80 -0.92
C LEU A 117 -5.14 -4.84 0.26
N GLN A 118 -6.39 -4.43 0.55
CA GLN A 118 -6.67 -3.63 1.76
C GLN A 118 -6.42 -4.41 3.05
N GLY A 119 -6.81 -5.69 3.13
CA GLY A 119 -6.59 -6.53 4.31
C GLY A 119 -5.10 -6.72 4.64
N ARG A 120 -4.24 -6.84 3.63
CA ARG A 120 -2.77 -6.86 3.80
C ARG A 120 -2.27 -5.58 4.47
N CYS A 121 -2.79 -4.43 4.04
CA CYS A 121 -2.44 -3.14 4.61
C CYS A 121 -2.95 -3.01 6.05
N ASP A 122 -4.16 -3.48 6.33
CA ASP A 122 -4.77 -3.41 7.65
C ASP A 122 -3.98 -4.25 8.66
N ILE A 123 -3.53 -5.46 8.28
CA ILE A 123 -2.63 -6.30 9.08
C ILE A 123 -1.32 -5.55 9.38
N ALA A 124 -0.69 -5.00 8.35
CA ALA A 124 0.59 -4.29 8.50
C ALA A 124 0.48 -3.08 9.43
N ASN A 125 -0.57 -2.28 9.24
CA ASN A 125 -0.82 -1.07 10.03
C ASN A 125 -1.19 -1.42 11.48
N LYS A 126 -2.04 -2.43 11.69
CA LYS A 126 -2.40 -2.92 13.03
C LYS A 126 -1.20 -3.45 13.80
N ALA A 127 -0.26 -4.10 13.11
CA ALA A 127 0.96 -4.60 13.71
C ALA A 127 1.94 -3.48 14.14
N GLY A 128 1.76 -2.24 13.67
CA GLY A 128 2.72 -1.17 13.88
C GLY A 128 4.08 -1.48 13.25
N GLY A 129 4.08 -2.11 12.05
CA GLY A 129 5.29 -2.57 11.39
C GLY A 129 6.33 -1.46 11.15
N ASP A 130 7.61 -1.79 11.30
CA ASP A 130 8.74 -0.90 10.97
C ASP A 130 9.18 -1.02 9.51
N LEU A 131 8.84 -2.14 8.86
CA LEU A 131 9.08 -2.40 7.45
C LEU A 131 8.03 -3.37 6.89
N PHE A 132 7.41 -3.01 5.77
CA PHE A 132 6.54 -3.89 4.99
C PHE A 132 7.27 -4.42 3.76
N VAL A 133 7.26 -5.74 3.57
CA VAL A 133 7.91 -6.42 2.44
C VAL A 133 6.89 -7.33 1.75
N SER A 134 6.43 -6.92 0.58
CA SER A 134 5.56 -7.74 -0.27
C SER A 134 6.39 -8.52 -1.27
N ILE A 135 6.23 -9.84 -1.30
CA ILE A 135 7.00 -10.77 -2.14
C ILE A 135 6.12 -11.20 -3.31
N HIS A 136 6.61 -10.93 -4.52
CA HIS A 136 5.96 -11.21 -5.79
C HIS A 136 6.93 -11.87 -6.78
N THR A 137 6.36 -12.45 -7.84
CA THR A 137 7.11 -13.06 -8.91
C THR A 137 6.63 -12.53 -10.25
N ASN A 138 7.53 -11.85 -10.95
CA ASN A 138 7.19 -11.09 -12.13
C ASN A 138 6.79 -11.98 -13.30
N SER A 139 6.12 -11.40 -14.28
CA SER A 139 5.76 -12.05 -15.52
C SER A 139 5.56 -11.04 -16.63
N LEU A 140 5.95 -11.41 -17.85
CA LEU A 140 5.62 -10.63 -19.04
C LEU A 140 4.34 -11.14 -19.72
N ASP A 141 3.66 -10.21 -20.38
CA ASP A 141 2.51 -10.49 -21.23
C ASP A 141 2.82 -11.59 -22.25
N LYS A 142 1.84 -12.45 -22.53
CA LYS A 142 1.95 -13.59 -23.45
C LYS A 142 2.40 -13.18 -24.86
N LYS A 143 2.11 -11.95 -25.29
CA LYS A 143 2.47 -11.40 -26.60
C LYS A 143 3.89 -10.86 -26.65
N SER A 144 4.57 -10.70 -25.51
CA SER A 144 5.92 -10.13 -25.50
C SER A 144 6.93 -11.10 -26.11
N PRO A 145 7.73 -10.68 -27.12
CA PRO A 145 8.74 -11.54 -27.73
C PRO A 145 9.87 -11.92 -26.76
N LYS A 146 10.03 -11.18 -25.66
CA LYS A 146 11.05 -11.43 -24.63
C LYS A 146 10.51 -12.28 -23.46
N ARG A 147 9.25 -12.74 -23.52
CA ARG A 147 8.57 -13.37 -22.37
C ARG A 147 9.35 -14.55 -21.77
N THR A 148 9.92 -15.40 -22.61
CA THR A 148 10.60 -16.64 -22.19
C THR A 148 12.10 -16.45 -21.93
N THR A 149 12.66 -15.27 -22.23
CA THR A 149 14.10 -14.98 -22.12
C THR A 149 14.42 -13.89 -21.11
N ILE A 150 13.44 -13.05 -20.73
CA ILE A 150 13.60 -12.04 -19.68
C ILE A 150 13.96 -12.71 -18.35
N LYS A 151 14.77 -12.02 -17.55
CA LYS A 151 15.17 -12.43 -16.22
C LYS A 151 15.63 -11.23 -15.40
N GLY A 152 15.76 -11.43 -14.11
CA GLY A 152 16.29 -10.48 -13.15
C GLY A 152 15.27 -10.01 -12.13
N ALA A 153 15.80 -9.63 -10.97
CA ALA A 153 15.02 -9.14 -9.84
C ALA A 153 14.90 -7.62 -9.89
N SER A 154 13.78 -7.12 -9.37
CA SER A 154 13.56 -5.68 -9.15
C SER A 154 12.85 -5.47 -7.82
N VAL A 155 13.24 -4.44 -7.08
CA VAL A 155 12.53 -4.02 -5.87
C VAL A 155 11.84 -2.69 -6.13
N TYR A 156 10.53 -2.66 -5.91
CA TYR A 156 9.69 -1.49 -6.08
C TYR A 156 9.45 -0.78 -4.77
N THR A 157 9.37 0.53 -4.83
CA THR A 157 8.86 1.42 -3.79
C THR A 157 7.71 2.23 -4.37
N LEU A 158 6.91 2.87 -3.51
CA LEU A 158 5.89 3.80 -4.00
C LEU A 158 6.57 4.96 -4.76
N GLY A 159 6.00 5.43 -5.87
CA GLY A 159 6.47 6.67 -6.48
C GLY A 159 5.98 6.93 -7.90
N LEU A 160 6.20 8.17 -8.34
CA LEU A 160 5.58 8.75 -9.54
C LEU A 160 6.33 8.45 -10.84
N LYS A 161 7.51 7.84 -10.75
CA LYS A 161 8.34 7.57 -11.93
C LYS A 161 7.75 6.43 -12.76
N ARG A 162 6.98 6.80 -13.78
CA ARG A 162 6.33 5.87 -14.71
C ARG A 162 7.26 5.52 -15.86
N SER A 163 7.48 4.23 -16.04
CA SER A 163 7.73 3.62 -17.35
C SER A 163 6.56 2.71 -17.66
N ASP A 164 6.30 2.43 -18.94
CA ASP A 164 5.23 1.51 -19.33
C ASP A 164 5.39 0.13 -18.67
N GLU A 165 6.64 -0.32 -18.50
CA GLU A 165 6.96 -1.55 -17.77
C GLU A 165 6.52 -1.49 -16.30
N ASN A 166 6.85 -0.42 -15.58
CA ASN A 166 6.52 -0.28 -14.16
C ASN A 166 5.00 -0.14 -13.97
N LEU A 167 4.34 0.58 -14.87
CA LEU A 167 2.88 0.73 -14.84
C LEU A 167 2.18 -0.61 -15.09
N ALA A 168 2.64 -1.38 -16.09
CA ALA A 168 2.06 -2.69 -16.39
C ALA A 168 2.17 -3.65 -15.19
N VAL A 169 3.30 -3.64 -14.48
CA VAL A 169 3.46 -4.40 -13.23
C VAL A 169 2.46 -3.93 -12.18
N ALA A 170 2.38 -2.63 -11.89
CA ALA A 170 1.45 -2.10 -10.90
C ALA A 170 -0.03 -2.38 -11.23
N MET A 171 -0.42 -2.31 -12.51
CA MET A 171 -1.77 -2.63 -12.95
C MET A 171 -2.08 -4.12 -12.74
N ARG A 172 -1.12 -5.00 -13.01
CA ARG A 172 -1.27 -6.45 -12.78
C ARG A 172 -1.48 -6.74 -11.30
N GLU A 173 -0.61 -6.22 -10.44
CA GLU A 173 -0.68 -6.47 -9.00
C GLU A 173 -1.93 -5.84 -8.36
N ASN A 174 -2.34 -4.66 -8.82
CA ASN A 174 -3.58 -4.05 -8.34
C ASN A 174 -4.84 -4.67 -8.97
N SER A 175 -4.74 -5.47 -10.04
CA SER A 175 -5.91 -6.04 -10.72
C SER A 175 -6.69 -7.05 -9.85
N VAL A 176 -6.01 -7.63 -8.85
CA VAL A 176 -6.57 -8.56 -7.87
C VAL A 176 -7.78 -7.96 -7.13
N MET A 177 -7.85 -6.63 -6.99
CA MET A 177 -9.02 -5.94 -6.43
C MET A 177 -10.34 -6.33 -7.10
N LYS A 178 -10.32 -6.64 -8.40
CA LYS A 178 -11.52 -6.99 -9.17
C LYS A 178 -12.09 -8.37 -8.83
N LEU A 179 -11.36 -9.17 -8.05
CA LEU A 179 -11.84 -10.45 -7.53
C LEU A 179 -12.77 -10.28 -6.31
N GLU A 180 -12.79 -9.08 -5.71
CA GLU A 180 -13.60 -8.78 -4.53
C GLU A 180 -15.03 -8.34 -4.89
N ASN A 181 -16.03 -8.84 -4.16
CA ASN A 181 -17.44 -8.55 -4.43
C ASN A 181 -17.83 -7.07 -4.21
N ASP A 182 -17.11 -6.34 -3.36
CA ASP A 182 -17.37 -4.97 -2.93
C ASP A 182 -16.24 -3.98 -3.29
N TYR A 183 -15.41 -4.34 -4.28
CA TYR A 183 -14.20 -3.58 -4.65
C TYR A 183 -14.41 -2.05 -4.76
N SER A 184 -15.53 -1.61 -5.34
CA SER A 184 -15.76 -0.19 -5.58
C SER A 184 -15.82 0.63 -4.29
N THR A 185 -16.34 0.02 -3.22
CA THR A 185 -16.47 0.66 -1.92
C THR A 185 -15.14 0.61 -1.17
N THR A 186 -14.50 -0.56 -1.12
CA THR A 186 -13.22 -0.79 -0.43
C THR A 186 -12.10 0.09 -0.98
N TYR A 187 -12.06 0.27 -2.31
CA TYR A 187 -11.00 1.01 -3.01
C TYR A 187 -11.43 2.41 -3.46
N ALA A 188 -12.52 2.97 -2.89
CA ALA A 188 -13.01 4.32 -3.17
C ALA A 188 -13.14 4.67 -4.67
N GLY A 189 -13.58 3.70 -5.47
CA GLY A 189 -13.75 3.86 -6.92
C GLY A 189 -12.47 3.78 -7.75
N PHE A 190 -11.32 3.44 -7.15
CA PHE A 190 -10.08 3.19 -7.88
C PHE A 190 -10.25 2.04 -8.89
N ASP A 191 -9.99 2.33 -10.17
CA ASP A 191 -9.91 1.30 -11.22
C ASP A 191 -8.46 1.01 -11.59
N PRO A 192 -7.91 -0.18 -11.27
CA PRO A 192 -6.52 -0.53 -11.59
C PRO A 192 -6.24 -0.61 -13.09
N THR A 193 -7.27 -0.58 -13.95
CA THR A 193 -7.11 -0.54 -15.41
C THR A 193 -7.14 0.86 -16.03
N SER A 194 -7.45 1.90 -15.25
CA SER A 194 -7.54 3.29 -15.71
C SER A 194 -6.35 4.09 -15.23
N SER A 195 -5.64 4.73 -16.16
CA SER A 195 -4.55 5.66 -15.85
C SER A 195 -4.98 6.82 -14.97
N GLU A 196 -6.23 7.28 -15.11
CA GLU A 196 -6.80 8.41 -14.36
C GLU A 196 -6.97 8.07 -12.88
N SER A 197 -7.29 6.81 -12.58
CA SER A 197 -7.40 6.35 -11.18
C SER A 197 -6.06 6.46 -10.44
N TYR A 198 -4.94 6.48 -11.15
CA TYR A 198 -3.62 6.60 -10.53
C TYR A 198 -3.23 8.03 -10.10
N ILE A 199 -4.05 9.05 -10.44
CA ILE A 199 -3.85 10.43 -9.97
C ILE A 199 -3.86 10.52 -8.44
N ILE A 200 -4.65 9.69 -7.76
CA ILE A 200 -4.74 9.68 -6.28
C ILE A 200 -3.38 9.43 -5.61
N PHE A 201 -2.52 8.61 -6.22
CA PHE A 201 -1.18 8.36 -5.70
C PHE A 201 -0.26 9.56 -5.90
N GLU A 202 -0.47 10.37 -6.95
CA GLU A 202 0.34 11.55 -7.23
C GLU A 202 0.11 12.67 -6.21
N LEU A 203 -1.13 12.79 -5.73
CA LEU A 203 -1.50 13.75 -4.70
C LEU A 203 -1.06 13.30 -3.30
N SER A 204 -0.64 12.05 -3.15
CA SER A 204 -0.20 11.50 -1.87
C SER A 204 1.27 11.83 -1.58
N GLN A 205 1.52 12.42 -0.41
CA GLN A 205 2.87 12.54 0.13
C GLN A 205 3.22 11.33 0.99
N ASN A 206 4.25 10.59 0.61
CA ASN A 206 4.77 9.47 1.40
C ASN A 206 5.93 9.92 2.30
N LYS A 207 5.69 9.94 3.62
CA LYS A 207 6.67 10.30 4.64
C LYS A 207 7.83 9.30 4.77
N HIS A 208 7.65 8.07 4.27
CA HIS A 208 8.60 6.96 4.39
C HIS A 208 9.36 6.67 3.09
N MET A 209 9.30 7.58 2.11
CA MET A 209 9.87 7.39 0.78
C MET A 209 11.37 7.09 0.84
N GLU A 210 12.16 7.91 1.54
CA GLU A 210 13.62 7.75 1.62
C GLU A 210 14.02 6.43 2.31
N GLN A 211 13.33 6.10 3.40
CA GLN A 211 13.51 4.84 4.13
C GLN A 211 13.21 3.63 3.22
N SER A 212 12.11 3.69 2.47
CA SER A 212 11.69 2.65 1.54
C SER A 212 12.73 2.44 0.44
N ILE A 213 13.22 3.53 -0.17
CA ILE A 213 14.26 3.49 -1.20
C ILE A 213 15.57 2.93 -0.64
N SER A 214 15.98 3.36 0.55
CA SER A 214 17.18 2.86 1.23
C SER A 214 17.10 1.35 1.50
N ALA A 215 15.98 0.87 2.04
CA ALA A 215 15.73 -0.54 2.28
C ALA A 215 15.73 -1.35 0.97
N ALA A 216 15.02 -0.84 -0.05
CA ALA A 216 14.94 -1.46 -1.36
C ALA A 216 16.31 -1.61 -2.03
N HIS A 217 17.17 -0.60 -1.97
CA HIS A 217 18.54 -0.69 -2.52
C HIS A 217 19.38 -1.76 -1.85
N LYS A 218 19.22 -1.94 -0.53
CA LYS A 218 19.96 -2.97 0.22
C LYS A 218 19.46 -4.37 -0.14
N VAL A 219 18.16 -4.56 -0.27
CA VAL A 219 17.57 -5.84 -0.74
C VAL A 219 17.95 -6.14 -2.19
N GLN A 220 17.81 -5.16 -3.10
CA GLN A 220 18.19 -5.31 -4.51
C GLN A 220 19.65 -5.75 -4.66
N ARG A 221 20.57 -5.11 -3.93
CA ARG A 221 21.99 -5.48 -3.96
C ARG A 221 22.22 -6.93 -3.55
N GLU A 222 21.55 -7.41 -2.50
CA GLU A 222 21.72 -8.79 -2.03
C GLU A 222 21.09 -9.82 -2.99
N LEU A 223 19.98 -9.47 -3.66
CA LEU A 223 19.42 -10.30 -4.73
C LEU A 223 20.36 -10.43 -5.93
N VAL A 224 21.05 -9.35 -6.30
CA VAL A 224 22.06 -9.37 -7.36
C VAL A 224 23.27 -10.22 -6.96
N LYS A 225 23.74 -10.11 -5.71
CA LYS A 225 24.81 -10.99 -5.18
C LYS A 225 24.40 -12.46 -5.18
N ALA A 226 23.12 -12.76 -4.97
CA ALA A 226 22.57 -14.11 -5.09
C ALA A 226 22.39 -14.57 -6.57
N GLY A 227 22.94 -13.83 -7.54
CA GLY A 227 22.96 -14.24 -8.95
C GLY A 227 21.72 -13.87 -9.74
N ARG A 228 20.88 -12.93 -9.27
CA ARG A 228 19.81 -12.34 -10.07
C ARG A 228 20.33 -11.22 -10.96
N ALA A 229 19.82 -11.17 -12.19
CA ALA A 229 20.15 -10.05 -13.07
C ALA A 229 19.55 -8.75 -12.48
N ASP A 230 20.32 -7.68 -12.51
CA ASP A 230 19.93 -6.41 -11.88
C ASP A 230 18.93 -5.67 -12.76
N ARG A 231 17.69 -5.49 -12.28
CA ARG A 231 16.70 -4.61 -12.90
C ARG A 231 16.45 -3.33 -12.10
N GLY A 232 17.24 -3.11 -11.05
CA GLY A 232 17.28 -1.91 -10.23
C GLY A 232 16.13 -1.78 -9.25
N VAL A 233 16.27 -0.76 -8.39
CA VAL A 233 15.16 -0.23 -7.59
C VAL A 233 14.26 0.62 -8.47
N ARG A 234 12.96 0.38 -8.39
CA ARG A 234 11.94 1.01 -9.23
C ARG A 234 10.88 1.68 -8.38
N GLN A 235 10.10 2.54 -9.02
CA GLN A 235 8.95 3.19 -8.39
C GLN A 235 7.72 2.90 -9.22
N ALA A 236 6.64 2.52 -8.55
CA ALA A 236 5.32 2.42 -9.16
C ALA A 236 4.23 2.53 -8.09
N ASN A 237 2.98 2.65 -8.54
CA ASN A 237 1.83 2.93 -7.70
C ASN A 237 1.10 1.64 -7.29
N PHE A 238 1.68 0.89 -6.37
CA PHE A 238 1.05 -0.29 -5.80
C PHE A 238 0.15 0.09 -4.63
N TRP A 239 -1.08 -0.45 -4.59
CA TRP A 239 -2.01 -0.16 -3.49
C TRP A 239 -1.44 -0.54 -2.12
N VAL A 240 -0.80 -1.72 -2.04
CA VAL A 240 -0.20 -2.23 -0.80
C VAL A 240 0.93 -1.35 -0.28
N LEU A 241 1.67 -0.64 -1.15
CA LEU A 241 2.73 0.28 -0.74
C LEU A 241 2.19 1.68 -0.39
N PHE A 242 1.00 2.02 -0.89
CA PHE A 242 0.34 3.30 -0.64
C PHE A 242 -0.45 3.31 0.66
N LYS A 243 -1.14 2.21 0.98
CA LYS A 243 -2.02 2.12 2.16
C LYS A 243 -1.32 1.57 3.41
N THR A 244 -0.04 1.25 3.33
CA THR A 244 0.81 0.92 4.47
C THR A 244 1.42 2.18 5.09
N ALA A 245 1.42 2.25 6.41
CA ALA A 245 1.82 3.43 7.20
C ALA A 245 3.29 3.41 7.64
N MET A 246 4.12 2.59 7.00
CA MET A 246 5.54 2.37 7.32
C MET A 246 6.38 2.30 6.04
N PRO A 247 7.73 2.32 6.13
CA PRO A 247 8.58 2.02 4.99
C PRO A 247 8.17 0.70 4.31
N SER A 248 8.03 0.71 3.00
CA SER A 248 7.42 -0.39 2.27
C SER A 248 8.13 -0.68 0.95
N MET A 249 8.22 -1.96 0.60
CA MET A 249 8.74 -2.40 -0.69
C MET A 249 7.96 -3.58 -1.23
N LEU A 250 7.95 -3.71 -2.56
CA LEU A 250 7.47 -4.89 -3.27
C LEU A 250 8.65 -5.51 -4.03
N VAL A 251 9.00 -6.75 -3.70
CA VAL A 251 10.12 -7.49 -4.28
C VAL A 251 9.59 -8.37 -5.38
N GLU A 252 9.96 -8.07 -6.62
CA GLU A 252 9.76 -8.95 -7.77
C GLU A 252 10.98 -9.87 -7.90
N LEU A 253 10.84 -11.11 -7.46
CA LEU A 253 11.93 -12.07 -7.28
C LEU A 253 12.69 -12.36 -8.57
N ASP A 254 11.95 -12.67 -9.64
CA ASP A 254 12.43 -12.84 -11.02
C ASP A 254 11.20 -13.06 -11.93
N PHE A 255 11.37 -13.46 -13.19
CA PHE A 255 10.29 -13.69 -14.15
C PHE A 255 9.87 -15.16 -14.24
N ILE A 256 8.72 -15.53 -13.67
CA ILE A 256 8.13 -16.88 -13.80
C ILE A 256 7.85 -17.26 -15.26
N SER A 257 7.71 -16.26 -16.13
CA SER A 257 7.46 -16.46 -17.56
C SER A 257 8.65 -17.09 -18.32
N ASN A 258 9.85 -17.04 -17.74
CA ASN A 258 11.05 -17.67 -18.27
C ASN A 258 11.21 -19.09 -17.68
N PRO A 259 11.15 -20.17 -18.49
CA PRO A 259 11.13 -21.55 -17.98
C PRO A 259 12.38 -21.96 -17.18
N THR A 260 13.54 -21.40 -17.49
CA THR A 260 14.78 -21.67 -16.74
C THR A 260 14.73 -21.02 -15.37
N VAL A 261 14.21 -19.79 -15.31
CA VAL A 261 14.01 -19.04 -14.07
C VAL A 261 12.90 -19.69 -13.23
N GLU A 262 11.82 -20.13 -13.85
CA GLU A 262 10.71 -20.84 -13.19
C GLU A 262 11.20 -22.06 -12.40
N LYS A 263 12.07 -22.89 -13.00
CA LYS A 263 12.68 -24.05 -12.32
C LYS A 263 13.49 -23.65 -11.09
N TYR A 264 14.21 -22.54 -11.18
CA TYR A 264 14.94 -22.00 -10.04
C TYR A 264 14.00 -21.51 -8.94
N LEU A 265 13.00 -20.69 -9.28
CA LEU A 265 12.02 -20.13 -8.35
C LEU A 265 11.16 -21.20 -7.66
N ALA A 266 10.84 -22.29 -8.36
CA ALA A 266 10.10 -23.42 -7.82
C ALA A 266 10.95 -24.33 -6.92
N SER A 267 12.28 -24.25 -6.99
CA SER A 267 13.17 -25.14 -6.23
C SER A 267 13.37 -24.68 -4.79
N GLU A 268 13.54 -25.65 -3.88
CA GLU A 268 13.90 -25.39 -2.49
C GLU A 268 15.17 -24.55 -2.35
N LYS A 269 16.18 -24.85 -3.17
CA LYS A 269 17.44 -24.09 -3.23
C LYS A 269 17.19 -22.63 -3.60
N GLY A 270 16.48 -22.38 -4.71
CA GLY A 270 16.23 -21.02 -5.17
C GLY A 270 15.39 -20.20 -4.19
N GLN A 271 14.35 -20.78 -3.60
CA GLN A 271 13.56 -20.09 -2.58
C GLN A 271 14.38 -19.77 -1.32
N THR A 272 15.28 -20.67 -0.91
CA THR A 272 16.15 -20.46 0.25
C THR A 272 17.19 -19.38 -0.03
N GLU A 273 17.83 -19.39 -1.21
CA GLU A 273 18.78 -18.36 -1.62
C GLU A 273 18.14 -16.96 -1.71
N LEU A 274 16.93 -16.87 -2.27
CA LEU A 274 16.18 -15.63 -2.37
C LEU A 274 15.74 -15.10 -1.00
N ALA A 275 15.20 -15.97 -0.14
CA ALA A 275 14.85 -15.61 1.23
C ALA A 275 16.08 -15.11 2.02
N ALA A 276 17.22 -15.80 1.89
CA ALA A 276 18.47 -15.39 2.52
C ALA A 276 18.97 -14.04 2.01
N ALA A 277 18.88 -13.78 0.71
CA ALA A 277 19.23 -12.49 0.11
C ALA A 277 18.36 -11.35 0.66
N ILE A 278 17.04 -11.54 0.72
CA ILE A 278 16.11 -10.55 1.29
C ILE A 278 16.42 -10.32 2.77
N CYS A 279 16.65 -11.40 3.53
CA CYS A 279 17.01 -11.34 4.96
C CYS A 279 18.29 -10.52 5.19
N ARG A 280 19.36 -10.77 4.43
CA ARG A 280 20.61 -9.97 4.49
C ARG A 280 20.35 -8.50 4.16
N GLY A 281 19.52 -8.22 3.15
CA GLY A 281 19.15 -6.86 2.76
C GLY A 281 18.43 -6.10 3.88
N ILE A 282 17.47 -6.75 4.53
CA ILE A 282 16.72 -6.20 5.67
C ILE A 282 17.64 -6.01 6.89
N CYS A 283 18.51 -6.98 7.19
CA CYS A 283 19.49 -6.86 8.27
C CYS A 283 20.44 -5.67 8.03
N ALA A 284 20.94 -5.52 6.80
CA ALA A 284 21.76 -4.38 6.40
C ALA A 284 21.01 -3.04 6.45
N TYR A 285 19.69 -3.04 6.27
CA TYR A 285 18.85 -1.84 6.38
C TYR A 285 18.70 -1.41 7.83
N ARG A 286 18.43 -2.37 8.72
CA ARG A 286 18.36 -2.15 10.16
C ARG A 286 19.71 -1.72 10.78
N GLY A 287 20.82 -1.91 10.07
CA GLY A 287 22.17 -1.66 10.58
C GLY A 287 22.76 -2.85 11.35
N ASN A 288 22.16 -4.05 11.19
CA ASN A 288 22.63 -5.28 11.81
C ASN A 288 23.49 -6.07 10.80
N THR A 289 24.78 -5.74 10.70
CA THR A 289 25.72 -6.35 9.73
C THR A 289 26.40 -7.63 10.24
N GLY A 290 26.00 -8.16 11.40
CA GLY A 290 26.57 -9.39 11.98
C GLY A 290 26.23 -10.69 11.23
N ALA A 291 25.62 -10.60 10.04
CA ALA A 291 25.38 -11.73 9.16
C ALA A 291 26.57 -11.91 8.20
N THR A 292 27.69 -12.44 8.71
CA THR A 292 28.76 -12.98 7.85
C THR A 292 28.37 -14.37 7.36
N ASP A 293 28.85 -14.73 6.17
CA ASP A 293 28.48 -15.89 5.32
C ASP A 293 28.70 -17.31 5.91
N THR A 294 28.70 -17.48 7.24
CA THR A 294 29.00 -18.74 7.92
C THR A 294 27.84 -19.34 8.71
N ASP A 295 26.63 -18.76 8.68
CA ASP A 295 25.45 -19.52 9.11
C ASP A 295 25.13 -20.52 8.00
N SER A 296 25.72 -21.71 8.08
CA SER A 296 25.35 -22.87 7.27
C SER A 296 23.90 -23.23 7.57
N PHE A 297 22.97 -22.70 6.76
CA PHE A 297 21.52 -22.92 6.84
C PHE A 297 21.10 -24.35 6.45
N GLU A 298 21.98 -25.34 6.59
CA GLU A 298 21.70 -26.75 6.27
C GLU A 298 20.95 -27.47 7.39
N ASP A 299 20.89 -26.91 8.60
CA ASP A 299 20.15 -27.49 9.72
C ASP A 299 19.06 -26.55 10.23
N LEU A 300 17.97 -26.47 9.48
CA LEU A 300 16.73 -25.84 9.94
C LEU A 300 15.64 -26.89 10.08
N GLY A 301 15.87 -27.82 11.01
CA GLY A 301 14.86 -28.72 11.57
C GLY A 301 13.55 -28.01 11.91
N THR A 302 12.49 -28.81 11.89
CA THR A 302 11.09 -28.47 12.16
C THR A 302 10.93 -27.70 13.48
N LEU A 303 10.77 -26.38 13.37
CA LEU A 303 10.11 -25.58 14.40
C LEU A 303 8.65 -25.47 13.98
N SER A 304 7.78 -26.16 14.72
CA SER A 304 6.33 -25.99 14.65
C SER A 304 6.00 -24.56 15.04
N TYR A 305 5.26 -23.88 14.18
CA TYR A 305 4.58 -22.64 14.54
C TYR A 305 3.23 -23.06 15.13
N ASP A 306 2.95 -22.61 16.35
CA ASP A 306 1.66 -22.86 17.00
C ASP A 306 0.62 -21.93 16.37
N ASP A 307 -0.37 -22.51 15.70
CA ASP A 307 -1.49 -21.85 14.99
C ASP A 307 -2.55 -21.24 15.95
N GLU A 308 -2.18 -20.81 17.16
CA GLU A 308 -3.16 -20.51 18.21
C GLU A 308 -3.88 -19.15 18.13
N GLU A 309 -3.67 -18.33 17.09
CA GLU A 309 -4.40 -17.05 16.93
C GLU A 309 -5.26 -16.92 15.65
N GLU A 310 -5.59 -18.03 14.96
CA GLU A 310 -6.36 -17.99 13.69
C GLU A 310 -7.76 -18.64 13.77
N ASN A 311 -8.53 -18.43 14.85
CA ASN A 311 -9.95 -18.80 14.87
C ASN A 311 -10.84 -17.74 15.56
N ALA A 312 -10.99 -16.60 14.91
CA ALA A 312 -12.13 -15.72 15.13
C ALA A 312 -12.66 -15.19 13.79
N GLU A 313 -13.33 -16.07 13.03
CA GLU A 313 -14.27 -15.62 12.01
C GLU A 313 -15.45 -14.91 12.68
N PRO A 314 -15.83 -13.69 12.25
CA PRO A 314 -17.11 -13.13 12.65
C PRO A 314 -18.23 -13.92 11.95
N LYS A 315 -19.00 -14.67 12.76
CA LYS A 315 -20.23 -15.34 12.34
C LYS A 315 -21.24 -14.30 11.82
N ILE A 316 -21.43 -14.25 10.51
CA ILE A 316 -22.61 -13.62 9.91
C ILE A 316 -23.77 -14.62 10.07
N GLU A 317 -24.71 -14.30 10.96
CA GLU A 317 -25.93 -15.07 11.14
C GLU A 317 -26.69 -15.21 9.81
N LYS A 318 -26.90 -16.47 9.40
CA LYS A 318 -27.83 -16.83 8.32
C LYS A 318 -29.26 -16.59 8.82
N ALA A 319 -29.86 -15.48 8.41
CA ALA A 319 -31.31 -15.32 8.50
C ALA A 319 -31.99 -16.30 7.53
N GLN A 320 -32.86 -17.14 8.11
CA GLN A 320 -33.62 -18.19 7.44
C GLN A 320 -34.55 -17.63 6.36
N LYS A 321 -34.62 -18.35 5.24
CA LYS A 321 -35.68 -18.22 4.24
C LYS A 321 -36.97 -18.83 4.77
N THR A 322 -38.07 -18.09 4.70
CA THR A 322 -39.41 -18.68 4.47
C THR A 322 -40.10 -17.94 3.32
N PRO A 323 -40.95 -18.63 2.54
CA PRO A 323 -41.36 -18.17 1.22
C PRO A 323 -42.71 -17.45 1.25
N ALA A 324 -42.80 -16.28 0.61
CA ALA A 324 -44.07 -15.72 0.17
C ALA A 324 -43.88 -14.81 -1.05
N THR A 325 -44.59 -15.14 -2.12
CA THR A 325 -44.80 -14.35 -3.34
C THR A 325 -46.31 -14.41 -3.62
N PRO A 326 -46.92 -13.49 -4.38
CA PRO A 326 -46.86 -12.03 -4.38
C PRO A 326 -48.26 -11.42 -4.17
N THR A 327 -48.38 -10.16 -3.77
CA THR A 327 -49.52 -9.34 -4.25
C THR A 327 -49.25 -7.84 -4.18
N ARG A 328 -49.44 -7.24 -5.35
CA ARG A 328 -49.48 -5.84 -5.75
C ARG A 328 -50.24 -4.92 -4.78
N LYS A 329 -49.69 -3.73 -4.51
CA LYS A 329 -50.30 -2.40 -4.76
C LYS A 329 -49.43 -1.27 -4.21
N THR A 330 -49.07 -0.34 -5.10
CA THR A 330 -48.59 1.00 -4.79
C THR A 330 -49.66 1.77 -3.98
N PRO A 331 -49.24 2.62 -3.03
CA PRO A 331 -49.88 3.92 -2.93
C PRO A 331 -48.87 5.06 -2.91
N ALA A 332 -49.16 6.05 -3.73
CA ALA A 332 -48.55 7.38 -3.67
C ALA A 332 -49.04 8.15 -2.42
N LYS A 333 -48.13 8.85 -1.75
CA LYS A 333 -48.39 10.02 -0.88
C LYS A 333 -47.11 10.87 -0.88
N LYS A 334 -47.15 12.03 -1.55
CA LYS A 334 -47.43 13.39 -1.03
C LYS A 334 -46.24 13.99 -0.28
N GLU A 335 -45.78 15.11 -0.83
CA GLU A 335 -44.79 16.03 -0.31
C GLU A 335 -45.10 16.45 1.14
N SER A 336 -44.04 16.46 1.95
CA SER A 336 -43.95 17.18 3.21
C SER A 336 -42.57 17.84 3.24
N ALA A 337 -42.58 19.16 3.18
CA ALA A 337 -41.40 20.00 3.26
C ALA A 337 -40.93 20.13 4.72
N ALA A 338 -39.70 19.67 5.00
CA ALA A 338 -38.74 20.27 5.94
C ALA A 338 -37.44 19.43 6.01
N THR A 339 -36.29 20.13 6.14
CA THR A 339 -35.01 19.70 6.76
C THR A 339 -34.04 18.73 6.04
N SER A 340 -32.76 19.16 6.04
CA SER A 340 -31.49 18.53 5.60
C SER A 340 -31.43 17.97 4.17
N LYS A 341 -30.64 18.62 3.28
CA LYS A 341 -30.32 18.10 1.94
C LYS A 341 -29.37 16.89 2.04
N SER A 342 -29.90 15.75 2.45
CA SER A 342 -29.17 14.48 2.37
C SER A 342 -28.94 14.14 0.90
N PRO A 343 -27.72 13.70 0.53
CA PRO A 343 -27.41 13.33 -0.84
C PRO A 343 -28.30 12.16 -1.30
N VAL A 344 -28.82 12.25 -2.53
CA VAL A 344 -29.62 11.20 -3.16
C VAL A 344 -28.77 10.49 -4.21
N TYR A 345 -28.71 9.16 -4.13
CA TYR A 345 -27.95 8.34 -5.06
C TYR A 345 -28.86 7.86 -6.19
N LYS A 346 -28.38 7.92 -7.44
CA LYS A 346 -29.10 7.46 -8.63
C LYS A 346 -28.14 6.72 -9.57
N ILE A 347 -28.65 5.87 -10.45
CA ILE A 347 -27.81 5.14 -11.42
C ILE A 347 -27.86 5.87 -12.76
N GLN A 348 -26.78 6.53 -13.18
CA GLN A 348 -26.66 7.07 -14.54
C GLN A 348 -26.37 5.93 -15.51
N PHE A 349 -27.11 5.83 -16.62
CA PHE A 349 -26.98 4.72 -17.56
C PHE A 349 -26.90 5.13 -19.04
N LEU A 350 -27.20 6.39 -19.38
CA LEU A 350 -27.19 6.85 -20.77
C LEU A 350 -26.91 8.36 -20.86
N VAL A 351 -26.17 8.77 -21.89
CA VAL A 351 -25.94 10.16 -22.27
C VAL A 351 -26.48 10.40 -23.67
N SER A 352 -27.15 11.54 -23.89
CA SER A 352 -27.58 11.96 -25.22
C SER A 352 -27.37 13.47 -25.41
N ASP A 353 -26.99 13.86 -26.62
CA ASP A 353 -26.97 15.24 -27.14
C ASP A 353 -28.36 15.88 -27.25
N ARG A 354 -29.41 15.07 -27.44
CA ARG A 354 -30.81 15.50 -27.54
C ARG A 354 -31.69 14.86 -26.48
N LYS A 355 -32.79 15.54 -26.12
CA LYS A 355 -33.79 15.00 -25.20
C LYS A 355 -34.53 13.83 -25.86
N LEU A 356 -34.42 12.65 -25.25
CA LEU A 356 -35.17 11.45 -25.59
C LEU A 356 -36.58 11.48 -24.97
N PRO A 357 -37.60 10.96 -25.68
CA PRO A 357 -38.95 10.84 -25.14
C PRO A 357 -39.02 9.79 -24.03
N ALA A 358 -39.99 9.91 -23.11
CA ALA A 358 -40.10 9.05 -21.93
C ALA A 358 -40.24 7.55 -22.25
N ASN A 359 -40.79 7.22 -23.42
CA ASN A 359 -40.96 5.85 -23.93
C ASN A 359 -39.88 5.45 -24.96
N SER A 360 -38.72 6.10 -24.96
CA SER A 360 -37.65 5.83 -25.91
C SER A 360 -37.21 4.37 -25.85
N LYS A 361 -37.18 3.70 -27.01
CA LYS A 361 -36.62 2.34 -27.16
C LYS A 361 -35.17 2.26 -26.67
N LYS A 362 -34.43 3.38 -26.65
CA LYS A 362 -33.06 3.45 -26.12
C LYS A 362 -32.97 3.15 -24.62
N PHE A 363 -34.07 3.26 -23.86
CA PHE A 363 -34.10 2.91 -22.44
C PHE A 363 -34.20 1.40 -22.18
N LYS A 364 -34.38 0.57 -23.22
CA LYS A 364 -34.41 -0.90 -23.12
C LYS A 364 -35.40 -1.42 -22.05
N GLY A 365 -36.52 -0.70 -21.86
CA GLY A 365 -37.56 -1.06 -20.89
C GLY A 365 -37.29 -0.60 -19.45
N LEU A 366 -36.20 0.13 -19.16
CA LEU A 366 -36.03 0.77 -17.85
C LEU A 366 -37.12 1.81 -17.58
N SER A 367 -37.76 1.71 -16.42
CA SER A 367 -38.75 2.66 -15.93
C SER A 367 -38.85 2.56 -14.39
N PRO A 368 -38.91 3.69 -13.66
CA PRO A 368 -38.94 5.07 -14.14
C PRO A 368 -37.55 5.57 -14.57
N VAL A 369 -37.51 6.47 -15.57
CA VAL A 369 -36.30 7.13 -16.04
C VAL A 369 -36.40 8.64 -15.77
N GLU A 370 -35.43 9.16 -15.05
CA GLU A 370 -35.23 10.60 -14.85
C GLU A 370 -34.05 11.09 -15.71
N TYR A 371 -33.91 12.41 -15.85
CA TYR A 371 -32.72 12.98 -16.47
C TYR A 371 -32.32 14.31 -15.82
N TYR A 372 -31.06 14.68 -15.96
CA TYR A 372 -30.55 16.02 -15.67
C TYR A 372 -29.70 16.51 -16.85
N GLN A 373 -29.43 17.80 -16.91
CA GLN A 373 -28.59 18.41 -17.95
C GLN A 373 -27.23 18.79 -17.38
N GLU A 374 -26.18 18.48 -18.10
CA GLU A 374 -24.82 18.91 -17.78
C GLU A 374 -24.06 19.17 -19.10
N ASN A 375 -23.50 20.37 -19.23
CA ASN A 375 -22.72 20.80 -20.39
C ASN A 375 -23.43 20.56 -21.73
N GLY A 376 -24.70 20.93 -21.83
CA GLY A 376 -25.50 20.78 -23.06
C GLY A 376 -25.92 19.35 -23.41
N THR A 377 -25.61 18.36 -22.55
CA THR A 377 -26.01 16.96 -22.75
C THR A 377 -27.01 16.49 -21.70
N TYR A 378 -27.91 15.59 -22.10
CA TYR A 378 -28.90 14.94 -21.26
C TYR A 378 -28.31 13.67 -20.66
N LYS A 379 -28.26 13.60 -19.33
CA LYS A 379 -27.79 12.45 -18.56
C LYS A 379 -28.99 11.74 -17.95
N TYR A 380 -29.23 10.49 -18.36
CA TYR A 380 -30.39 9.70 -17.94
C TYR A 380 -30.04 8.81 -16.76
N THR A 381 -30.94 8.77 -15.79
CA THR A 381 -30.77 8.12 -14.49
C THR A 381 -31.93 7.23 -14.12
N PHE A 382 -31.66 6.17 -13.37
CA PHE A 382 -32.62 5.21 -12.87
C PHE A 382 -32.51 5.10 -11.34
N GLY A 383 -33.66 4.94 -10.68
CA GLY A 383 -33.76 4.73 -9.23
C GLY A 383 -33.41 5.96 -8.39
N ARG A 384 -33.79 5.90 -7.11
CA ARG A 384 -33.48 6.90 -6.08
C ARG A 384 -33.18 6.15 -4.80
N TYR A 385 -32.00 6.35 -4.24
CA TYR A 385 -31.51 5.60 -3.08
C TYR A 385 -30.90 6.54 -2.05
N ASN A 386 -30.91 6.13 -0.78
CA ASN A 386 -30.33 6.88 0.33
C ASN A 386 -28.83 6.59 0.52
N SER A 387 -28.32 5.54 -0.13
CA SER A 387 -26.90 5.18 -0.12
C SER A 387 -26.49 4.49 -1.42
N GLN A 388 -25.19 4.46 -1.70
CA GLN A 388 -24.64 3.69 -2.81
C GLN A 388 -24.84 2.18 -2.63
N THR A 389 -24.82 1.68 -1.38
CA THR A 389 -25.07 0.28 -1.04
C THR A 389 -26.47 -0.15 -1.42
N GLU A 390 -27.47 0.70 -1.16
CA GLU A 390 -28.87 0.46 -1.50
C GLU A 390 -29.08 0.42 -3.02
N ALA A 391 -28.30 1.19 -3.80
CA ALA A 391 -28.35 1.21 -5.26
C ALA A 391 -27.70 -0.03 -5.92
N ALA A 392 -26.87 -0.79 -5.20
CA ALA A 392 -26.01 -1.83 -5.78
C ALA A 392 -26.76 -3.01 -6.46
N PRO A 393 -27.88 -3.53 -5.91
CA PRO A 393 -28.65 -4.59 -6.57
C PRO A 393 -29.21 -4.15 -7.92
N ASP A 394 -29.77 -2.94 -7.98
CA ASP A 394 -30.35 -2.40 -9.20
C ASP A 394 -29.26 -2.01 -10.21
N LEU A 395 -28.11 -1.53 -9.75
CA LEU A 395 -26.96 -1.30 -10.62
C LEU A 395 -26.54 -2.57 -11.37
N ARG A 396 -26.51 -3.73 -10.70
CA ARG A 396 -26.21 -5.01 -11.36
C ARG A 396 -27.22 -5.35 -12.45
N THR A 397 -28.51 -5.06 -12.22
CA THR A 397 -29.57 -5.27 -13.20
C THR A 397 -29.45 -4.30 -14.38
N VAL A 398 -29.23 -3.01 -14.09
CA VAL A 398 -29.05 -1.96 -15.12
C VAL A 398 -27.81 -2.24 -15.96
N LYS A 399 -26.71 -2.71 -15.36
CA LYS A 399 -25.46 -3.06 -16.08
C LYS A 399 -25.61 -4.18 -17.11
N LYS A 400 -26.59 -5.07 -16.95
CA LYS A 400 -26.93 -6.08 -17.99
C LYS A 400 -27.46 -5.42 -19.27
N LEU A 401 -28.09 -4.26 -19.15
CA LEU A 401 -28.67 -3.50 -20.26
C LEU A 401 -27.71 -2.39 -20.76
N PHE A 402 -26.97 -1.76 -19.84
CA PHE A 402 -26.08 -0.62 -20.08
C PHE A 402 -24.77 -0.84 -19.34
N LYS A 403 -23.76 -1.37 -20.05
CA LYS A 403 -22.47 -1.78 -19.45
C LYS A 403 -21.77 -0.63 -18.69
N ASP A 404 -21.94 0.59 -19.19
CA ASP A 404 -21.32 1.81 -18.64
C ASP A 404 -22.16 2.49 -17.54
N ALA A 405 -23.17 1.82 -16.99
CA ALA A 405 -23.97 2.39 -15.91
C ALA A 405 -23.19 2.48 -14.59
N PHE A 406 -23.35 3.59 -13.87
CA PHE A 406 -22.68 3.84 -12.59
C PHE A 406 -23.55 4.67 -11.65
N VAL A 407 -23.26 4.59 -10.34
CA VAL A 407 -23.98 5.38 -9.33
C VAL A 407 -23.43 6.80 -9.29
N ILE A 408 -24.32 7.78 -9.26
CA ILE A 408 -24.02 9.19 -9.04
C ILE A 408 -24.68 9.67 -7.77
N THR A 409 -24.04 10.65 -7.14
CA THR A 409 -24.61 11.41 -6.02
C THR A 409 -25.25 12.68 -6.56
N THR A 410 -26.45 13.01 -6.08
CA THR A 410 -27.23 14.17 -6.53
C THR A 410 -27.79 14.94 -5.34
N ASP A 411 -28.08 16.23 -5.54
CA ASP A 411 -28.86 17.03 -4.58
C ASP A 411 -30.39 16.81 -4.73
N GLY A 412 -30.76 15.73 -5.41
CA GLY A 412 -32.12 15.41 -5.84
C GLY A 412 -32.41 15.81 -7.29
N LYS A 413 -31.75 16.83 -7.83
CA LYS A 413 -31.94 17.33 -9.21
C LYS A 413 -30.67 17.26 -10.07
N ASN A 414 -29.54 17.73 -9.54
CA ASN A 414 -28.27 17.82 -10.25
C ASN A 414 -27.20 16.94 -9.60
N ARG A 415 -26.22 16.50 -10.40
CA ARG A 415 -25.08 15.73 -9.89
C ARG A 415 -24.20 16.60 -9.00
N ILE A 416 -23.88 16.09 -7.82
CA ILE A 416 -22.86 16.66 -6.93
C ILE A 416 -21.52 16.09 -7.38
N LYS A 417 -20.58 16.96 -7.77
CA LYS A 417 -19.19 16.56 -7.99
C LYS A 417 -18.50 16.57 -6.64
N GLN A 418 -18.09 15.40 -6.16
CA GLN A 418 -17.19 15.34 -5.00
C GLN A 418 -15.84 15.89 -5.47
N GLN A 419 -15.38 16.95 -4.81
CA GLN A 419 -14.08 17.59 -5.06
C GLN A 419 -12.95 16.68 -4.62
#